data_AF-A0A2Z6D2Z5-F1
#
_entry.id   AF-A0A2Z6D2Z5-F1
#
_cell.length_a   1.000
_cell.length_b   1.000
_cell.length_c   1.000
_cell.angle_alpha   90.00
_cell.angle_beta   90.00
_cell.angle_gamma   90.00
#
_symmetry.space_group_name_H-M   'P 1'
#
loop_
_entity.id
_entity.type
_entity.pdbx_description
1 polymer ?
#
loop_
_entity_poly.entity_id
_entity_poly.type
_entity_poly.pdbx_seq_one_letter_code
_entity_poly.pdbx_strand_id
1 'polypeptide(L)'
;MQPTISIPTGWEYPRFTFGQRTQQGIVIGLEYKPAGTQLAHEYGNSWRYTVLPDKHSDEVRHYSDDQIQTLSVAEIQEQLQAEIEEHQQQIKVLQQQLAAIGGSNDG
;
A
#
# COMPACT_ATOMS: atom_id res chain seq x y z
N MET A 1 3.33 0.25 -25.11
CA MET A 1 3.58 1.64 -24.68
C MET A 1 3.53 1.65 -23.16
N GLN A 2 4.62 2.00 -22.47
CA GLN A 2 4.56 2.22 -21.03
C GLN A 2 3.87 3.58 -20.79
N PRO A 3 2.87 3.68 -19.91
CA PRO A 3 2.26 4.96 -19.61
C PRO A 3 3.30 5.86 -18.93
N THR A 4 3.70 6.93 -19.62
CA THR A 4 4.55 7.97 -19.03
C THR A 4 3.65 8.93 -18.27
N ILE A 5 3.59 8.77 -16.95
CA ILE A 5 2.96 9.77 -16.08
C ILE A 5 3.80 11.04 -16.21
N SER A 6 3.23 12.06 -16.86
CA SER A 6 3.88 13.36 -17.00
C SER A 6 3.45 14.23 -15.83
N ILE A 7 4.40 14.57 -14.96
CA ILE A 7 4.16 15.45 -13.82
C ILE A 7 4.12 16.91 -14.33
N PRO A 8 3.14 17.73 -13.92
CA PRO A 8 3.07 19.14 -14.29
C PRO A 8 4.35 19.91 -13.95
N THR A 9 4.71 20.87 -14.79
CA THR A 9 5.88 21.72 -14.61
C THR A 9 5.78 22.51 -13.30
N GLY A 10 6.80 22.43 -12.46
CA GLY A 10 6.88 23.11 -11.15
C GLY A 10 6.48 22.24 -9.96
N TRP A 11 6.03 21.00 -10.18
CA TRP A 11 5.85 20.03 -9.11
C TRP A 11 7.15 19.23 -8.95
N GLU A 12 7.55 19.01 -7.70
CA GLU A 12 8.64 18.08 -7.41
C GLU A 12 8.20 16.65 -7.71
N TYR A 13 9.15 15.74 -7.94
CA TYR A 13 8.81 14.32 -8.08
C TYR A 13 8.40 13.74 -6.73
N PRO A 14 7.36 12.90 -6.66
CA PRO A 14 6.99 12.24 -5.41
C PRO A 14 8.12 11.32 -4.97
N ARG A 15 8.46 11.37 -3.69
CA ARG A 15 9.47 10.51 -3.07
C ARG A 15 9.03 9.05 -2.98
N PHE A 16 7.73 8.82 -2.83
CA PHE A 16 7.13 7.49 -2.78
C PHE A 16 6.18 7.27 -3.95
N THR A 17 6.02 6.02 -4.37
CA THR A 17 5.14 5.65 -5.50
C THR A 17 3.91 4.89 -5.04
N PHE A 18 2.88 4.85 -5.90
CA PHE A 18 1.68 4.07 -5.65
C PHE A 18 2.03 2.58 -5.54
N GLY A 19 1.50 1.91 -4.52
CA GLY A 19 1.78 0.51 -4.19
C GLY A 19 3.07 0.27 -3.42
N GLN A 20 3.87 1.31 -3.15
CA GLN A 20 5.11 1.15 -2.39
C GLN A 20 4.80 0.79 -0.93
N ARG A 21 5.50 -0.23 -0.41
CA ARG A 21 5.47 -0.60 1.01
C ARG A 21 6.38 0.31 1.81
N THR A 22 5.86 0.81 2.93
CA THR A 22 6.52 1.73 3.86
C THR A 22 6.31 1.20 5.28
N GLN A 23 7.05 1.72 6.25
CA GLN A 23 6.85 1.31 7.65
C GLN A 23 5.44 1.64 8.16
N GLN A 24 4.79 2.65 7.58
CA GLN A 24 3.45 3.08 7.94
C GLN A 24 2.35 2.30 7.21
N GLY A 25 2.70 1.45 6.24
CA GLY A 25 1.76 0.69 5.40
C GLY A 25 2.02 0.84 3.90
N ILE A 26 1.00 0.55 3.09
CA ILE A 26 1.08 0.62 1.62
C ILE A 26 0.58 1.97 1.14
N VAL A 27 1.34 2.64 0.27
CA VAL A 27 0.90 3.89 -0.37
C VAL A 27 -0.21 3.56 -1.39
N ILE A 28 -1.42 4.08 -1.15
CA ILE A 28 -2.61 3.87 -2.00
C ILE A 28 -3.13 5.16 -2.62
N GLY A 29 -2.44 6.29 -2.42
CA GLY A 29 -2.84 7.57 -3.01
C GLY A 29 -1.72 8.58 -2.93
N LEU A 30 -1.63 9.44 -3.94
CA LEU A 30 -0.68 10.53 -4.03
C LEU A 30 -1.44 11.79 -4.40
N GLU A 31 -1.23 12.85 -3.62
CA GLU A 31 -1.84 14.15 -3.87
C GLU A 31 -0.77 15.23 -3.73
N TYR A 32 -0.62 16.07 -4.75
CA TYR A 32 0.23 17.25 -4.66
C TYR A 32 -0.62 18.45 -4.25
N LYS A 33 -0.19 19.17 -3.21
CA LYS A 33 -0.84 20.42 -2.80
C LYS A 33 -0.12 21.61 -3.46
N PRO A 34 -0.70 22.22 -4.52
CA PRO A 34 -0.04 23.31 -5.22
C PRO A 34 -0.04 24.60 -4.38
N ALA A 35 0.95 25.44 -4.66
CA ALA A 35 1.09 26.77 -4.08
C ALA A 35 -0.15 27.64 -4.32
N GLY A 36 -0.52 28.45 -3.33
CA GLY A 36 -1.66 29.38 -3.42
C GLY A 36 -3.01 28.79 -3.01
N THR A 37 -3.05 27.55 -2.50
CA THR A 37 -4.23 27.00 -1.83
C THR A 37 -4.16 27.26 -0.32
N GLN A 38 -5.31 27.38 0.35
CA GLN A 38 -5.37 27.59 1.80
C GLN A 38 -4.66 26.45 2.57
N LEU A 39 -4.83 25.21 2.08
CA LEU A 39 -4.14 24.04 2.61
C LEU A 39 -2.62 24.14 2.47
N ALA A 40 -2.11 24.65 1.35
CA ALA A 40 -0.67 24.79 1.17
C ALA A 40 -0.06 25.90 2.05
N HIS A 41 -0.87 26.89 2.48
CA HIS A 41 -0.44 27.88 3.46
C HIS A 41 -0.25 27.28 4.86
N GLU A 42 -1.11 26.35 5.26
CA GLU A 42 -1.05 25.67 6.56
C GLU A 42 -0.02 24.53 6.59
N TYR A 43 0.19 23.86 5.46
CA TYR A 43 0.87 22.57 5.42
C TYR A 43 2.06 22.50 4.43
N GLY A 44 2.35 23.58 3.72
CA GLY A 44 3.39 23.66 2.70
C GLY A 44 2.96 23.14 1.32
N ASN A 45 3.77 23.46 0.31
CA ASN A 45 3.60 22.96 -1.06
C ASN A 45 4.35 21.64 -1.20
N SER A 46 3.72 20.50 -0.90
CA SER A 46 4.39 19.19 -0.95
C SER A 46 3.47 18.07 -1.41
N TRP A 47 4.06 16.90 -1.62
CA TRP A 47 3.30 15.67 -1.77
C TRP A 47 2.68 15.25 -0.43
N ARG A 48 1.48 14.69 -0.53
CA ARG A 48 0.74 14.03 0.54
C ARG A 48 0.41 12.63 0.06
N TYR A 49 0.70 11.65 0.89
CA TYR A 49 0.47 10.25 0.58
C TYR A 49 -0.64 9.73 1.46
N THR A 50 -1.55 9.00 0.83
CA THR A 50 -2.54 8.20 1.54
C THR A 50 -1.97 6.82 1.69
N VAL A 51 -1.82 6.39 2.94
CA VAL A 51 -1.22 5.11 3.30
C VAL A 51 -2.25 4.26 4.01
N LEU A 52 -2.36 3.01 3.56
CA LEU A 52 -3.18 1.99 4.17
C LEU A 52 -2.30 1.17 5.15
N PRO A 53 -2.50 1.28 6.47
CA PRO A 53 -1.66 0.59 7.46
C PRO A 53 -1.81 -0.94 7.43
N ASP A 54 -3.03 -1.42 7.14
CA ASP A 54 -3.37 -2.83 7.08
C ASP A 54 -4.30 -3.07 5.88
N LYS A 55 -4.00 -4.10 5.08
CA LYS A 55 -4.80 -4.52 3.91
C LYS A 55 -6.23 -4.93 4.27
N HIS A 56 -6.50 -5.23 5.54
CA HIS A 56 -7.81 -5.62 6.05
C HIS A 56 -8.54 -4.49 6.79
N SER A 57 -7.93 -3.31 6.90
CA SER A 57 -8.55 -2.14 7.50
C SER A 57 -9.14 -1.23 6.43
N ASP A 58 -10.25 -0.57 6.75
CA ASP A 58 -10.80 0.51 5.92
C ASP A 58 -10.19 1.88 6.29
N GLU A 59 -9.41 1.95 7.38
CA GLU A 59 -8.83 3.19 7.85
C GLU A 59 -7.56 3.55 7.08
N VAL A 60 -7.61 4.69 6.40
CA VAL A 60 -6.47 5.28 5.70
C VAL A 60 -5.88 6.43 6.49
N ARG A 61 -4.57 6.64 6.38
CA ARG A 61 -3.86 7.73 7.03
C ARG A 61 -3.13 8.59 6.00
N HIS A 62 -3.02 9.88 6.26
CA HIS A 62 -2.35 10.81 5.37
C HIS A 62 -1.02 11.28 5.98
N TYR A 63 0.04 11.25 5.19
CA TYR A 63 1.39 11.61 5.63
C TYR A 63 2.05 12.56 4.61
N SER A 64 2.94 13.43 5.09
CA SER A 64 3.90 14.16 4.24
C SER A 64 5.16 13.32 3.99
N ASP A 65 6.00 13.77 3.05
CA ASP A 65 7.28 13.12 2.70
C ASP A 65 8.16 12.79 3.93
N ASP A 66 8.23 13.70 4.90
CA ASP A 66 9.09 13.54 6.08
C ASP A 66 8.53 12.60 7.15
N GLN A 67 7.24 12.28 7.05
CA GLN A 67 6.53 11.42 8.01
C GLN A 67 6.54 9.95 7.59
N ILE A 68 6.92 9.65 6.34
CA ILE A 68 6.96 8.30 5.79
C ILE A 68 8.39 7.79 5.82
N GLN A 69 8.54 6.54 6.25
CA GLN A 69 9.83 5.88 6.30
C GLN A 69 9.86 4.70 5.32
N THR A 70 10.92 4.64 4.53
CA THR A 70 11.17 3.53 3.62
C THR A 70 11.49 2.28 4.42
N LEU A 71 10.86 1.16 4.06
CA LEU A 71 11.33 -0.14 4.52
C LEU A 71 12.66 -0.48 3.84
N SER A 72 13.54 -1.13 4.58
CA SER A 72 14.72 -1.77 4.02
C SER A 72 14.33 -2.98 3.16
N VAL A 73 15.23 -3.38 2.26
CA VAL A 73 15.00 -4.56 1.40
C VAL A 73 14.75 -5.82 2.22
N ALA A 74 15.45 -5.98 3.35
CA ALA A 74 15.29 -7.12 4.24
C ALA A 74 13.90 -7.16 4.89
N GLU A 75 13.42 -6.02 5.40
CA GLU A 75 12.07 -5.94 5.99
C GLU A 75 10.98 -6.20 4.94
N ILE A 76 11.16 -5.71 3.70
CA ILE A 76 10.21 -5.99 2.60
C ILE A 76 10.17 -7.49 2.30
N GLN A 77 11.34 -8.15 2.26
CA GLN A 77 11.43 -9.58 2.01
C GLN A 77 10.77 -10.39 3.13
N GLU A 78 11.02 -10.02 4.38
CA GLU A 78 10.40 -10.68 5.54
C GLU A 78 8.87 -10.55 5.51
N GLN A 79 8.34 -9.35 5.24
CA GLN A 79 6.89 -9.14 5.10
C GLN A 79 6.29 -9.95 3.95
N LEU A 80 6.97 -10.01 2.79
CA LEU A 80 6.50 -10.81 1.67
C LEU A 80 6.50 -12.31 2.00
N GLN A 81 7.53 -12.79 2.68
CA GLN A 81 7.63 -14.19 3.07
C GLN A 81 6.53 -14.59 4.06
N ALA A 82 6.31 -13.77 5.10
CA ALA A 82 5.24 -13.99 6.05
C ALA A 82 3.86 -14.00 5.37
N GLU A 83 3.63 -13.08 4.43
CA GLU A 83 2.38 -13.02 3.66
C GLU A 83 2.19 -14.24 2.76
N ILE A 84 3.26 -14.75 2.12
CA ILE A 84 3.19 -15.98 1.31
C ILE A 84 2.82 -17.17 2.20
N GLU A 85 3.45 -17.30 3.35
CA GLU A 85 3.20 -18.40 4.29
C GLU A 85 1.76 -18.39 4.83
N GLU A 86 1.24 -17.21 5.17
CA GLU A 86 -0.15 -17.04 5.58
C GLU A 86 -1.12 -17.53 4.50
N HIS A 87 -0.96 -17.06 3.25
CA HIS A 87 -1.84 -17.46 2.15
C HIS A 87 -1.71 -18.95 1.84
N GLN A 88 -0.51 -19.53 1.89
CA GLN A 88 -0.32 -20.97 1.73
C GLN A 88 -1.07 -21.78 2.78
N GLN A 89 -1.07 -21.31 4.03
CA GLN A 89 -1.81 -21.96 5.10
C GLN A 89 -3.32 -21.85 4.91
N GLN A 90 -3.83 -20.68 4.51
CA GLN A 90 -5.25 -20.49 4.18
C GLN A 90 -5.69 -21.42 3.04
N ILE A 91 -4.89 -21.54 1.98
CA ILE A 91 -5.16 -22.44 0.86
C ILE A 91 -5.27 -23.89 1.35
N LYS A 92 -4.34 -24.36 2.20
CA LYS A 92 -4.39 -25.74 2.74
C LYS A 92 -5.66 -26.00 3.53
N VAL A 93 -6.08 -25.06 4.38
CA VAL A 93 -7.32 -25.17 5.17
C VAL A 93 -8.54 -25.25 4.24
N LEU A 94 -8.62 -24.37 3.25
CA LEU A 94 -9.72 -24.37 2.28
C LEU A 94 -9.77 -25.67 1.46
N GLN A 95 -8.62 -26.22 1.05
CA GLN A 95 -8.54 -27.50 0.36
C GLN A 95 -9.06 -28.66 1.22
N GLN A 96 -8.74 -28.69 2.51
CA GLN A 96 -9.24 -29.71 3.44
C GLN A 96 -10.76 -29.61 3.62
N GLN A 97 -11.30 -28.39 3.73
CA GLN A 97 -12.75 -28.17 3.83
C GLN A 97 -13.47 -28.65 2.57
N LEU A 98 -12.93 -28.34 1.39
CA LEU A 98 -13.50 -28.81 0.12
C LEU A 98 -13.48 -30.33 0.01
N ALA A 99 -12.41 -31.00 0.43
CA ALA A 99 -12.34 -32.45 0.44
C ALA A 99 -13.38 -33.08 1.38
N ALA A 100 -13.62 -32.48 2.55
CA ALA A 100 -14.63 -32.95 3.50
C ALA A 100 -16.07 -32.80 2.96
N ILE A 101 -16.36 -31.72 2.23
CA ILE A 101 -17.67 -31.49 1.60
C ILE A 101 -17.85 -32.41 0.39
N GLY A 102 -16.83 -32.56 -0.45
CA GLY A 102 -16.86 -33.44 -1.63
C GLY A 102 -17.00 -34.93 -1.29
N GLY A 103 -16.46 -35.37 -0.16
CA GLY A 103 -16.63 -36.74 0.34
C GLY A 103 -17.98 -37.02 1.00
N SER A 104 -18.83 -36.01 1.21
CA SER A 104 -20.15 -36.15 1.86
C SER A 104 -21.30 -36.38 0.86
N ASN A 105 -21.04 -36.35 -0.44
CA ASN A 105 -22.07 -36.48 -1.49
C ASN A 105 -22.20 -37.90 -2.09
N ASP A 106 -21.51 -38.90 -1.50
CA ASP A 106 -21.61 -40.33 -1.84
C ASP A 106 -22.31 -41.12 -0.72
N GLY A 107 -23.53 -40.72 -0.37
CA GLY A 107 -24.40 -41.39 0.61
C GLY A 107 -25.84 -41.51 0.14
#